data_AF-A0A2M7JHN9-F1
#
_entry.id   AF-A0A2M7JHN9-F1
#
_cell.length_a   1.000
_cell.length_b   1.000
_cell.length_c   1.000
_cell.angle_alpha   90.00
_cell.angle_beta   90.00
_cell.angle_gamma   90.00
#
_symmetry.space_group_name_H-M   'P 1'
#
loop_
_entity.id
_entity.type
_entity.pdbx_description
1 polymer ?
#
loop_
_entity_poly.entity_id
_entity_poly.type
_entity_poly.pdbx_seq_one_letter_code
_entity_poly.pdbx_strand_id
1 'polypeptide(L)'
;MKKILLCGFSLFISFCLVSQAFSAYHHEGENDSKNFTATYPAKSGTKLDHCALCHSGGSYESKGKTTTLGSCQWCHYKYGYDGSGNILETMNQYGKDYHDNGRNASAVKAIEAIDSDGDGYTNIQEIEAVRFPGDAGDDPSKVVAPSRIYTKAQLQALGKHTQFLLMNTSRSGDFYAEYTGVPMEVLLADAGILSSATGILVYAPDGWAQYHPLDS
;
A
#
# COMPACT_ATOMS: atom_id res chain seq x y z
N MET A 1 19.93 -18.07 44.45
CA MET A 1 18.63 -17.39 44.28
C MET A 1 18.75 -15.97 43.69
N LYS A 2 19.68 -15.11 44.11
CA LYS A 2 19.86 -13.75 43.53
C LYS A 2 20.31 -13.70 42.05
N LYS A 3 21.01 -14.72 41.53
CA LYS A 3 21.48 -14.75 40.13
C LYS A 3 20.41 -15.19 39.10
N ILE A 4 19.40 -15.95 39.54
CA ILE A 4 18.29 -16.39 38.68
C ILE A 4 17.28 -15.24 38.48
N LEU A 5 17.15 -14.35 39.47
CA LEU A 5 16.29 -13.17 39.38
C LEU A 5 16.80 -12.11 38.39
N LEU A 6 18.13 -12.00 38.19
CA LEU A 6 18.71 -11.03 37.24
C LEU A 6 18.56 -11.48 35.77
N CYS A 7 18.60 -12.79 35.48
CA CYS A 7 18.41 -13.28 34.10
C CYS A 7 16.95 -13.19 33.65
N GLY A 8 15.98 -13.34 34.57
CA GLY A 8 14.56 -13.19 34.25
C GLY A 8 14.17 -11.75 33.87
N PHE A 9 14.83 -10.75 34.47
CA PHE A 9 14.54 -9.34 34.22
C PHE A 9 15.11 -8.85 32.87
N SER A 10 16.30 -9.32 32.47
CA SER A 10 16.88 -9.00 31.15
C SER A 10 16.17 -9.69 29.98
N LEU A 11 15.55 -10.86 30.20
CA LEU A 11 14.78 -11.56 29.17
C LEU A 11 13.39 -10.92 28.95
N PHE A 12 12.81 -10.31 29.99
CA PHE A 12 11.52 -9.61 29.91
C PHE A 12 11.65 -8.23 29.21
N ILE A 13 12.77 -7.53 29.40
CA ILE A 13 13.04 -6.24 28.73
C ILE A 13 13.33 -6.43 27.23
N SER A 14 13.92 -7.56 26.81
CA SER A 14 14.19 -7.85 25.39
C SER A 14 12.92 -8.19 24.58
N PHE A 15 11.83 -8.61 25.24
CA PHE A 15 10.55 -8.88 24.56
C PHE A 15 9.68 -7.63 24.36
N CYS A 16 10.02 -6.50 24.99
CA CYS A 16 9.26 -5.25 24.89
C CYS A 16 9.82 -4.26 23.84
N LEU A 17 10.90 -4.61 23.14
CA LEU A 17 11.51 -3.78 22.10
C LEU A 17 11.30 -4.33 20.68
N VAL A 18 10.32 -5.20 20.49
CA VAL A 18 9.72 -5.33 19.15
C VAL A 18 8.95 -4.04 18.95
N SER A 19 9.63 -3.00 18.45
CA SER A 19 8.98 -1.92 17.76
C SER A 19 8.08 -2.61 16.74
N GLN A 20 6.77 -2.60 17.02
CA GLN A 20 5.80 -2.81 15.97
C GLN A 20 6.14 -1.68 14.99
N ALA A 21 6.85 -2.03 13.92
CA ALA A 21 6.86 -1.26 12.71
C ALA A 21 5.41 -1.33 12.23
N PHE A 22 4.57 -0.49 12.83
CA PHE A 22 3.38 -0.03 12.17
C PHE A 22 3.94 0.66 10.94
N SER A 23 4.03 -0.07 9.82
CA SER A 23 3.96 0.57 8.52
C SER A 23 2.85 1.60 8.65
N ALA A 24 3.13 2.83 8.21
CA ALA A 24 2.27 4.01 8.38
C ALA A 24 0.94 3.89 7.60
N TYR A 25 0.21 2.79 7.81
CA TYR A 25 -1.09 2.47 7.24
C TYR A 25 -2.22 3.19 7.98
N HIS A 26 -1.95 3.72 9.17
CA HIS A 26 -2.84 4.64 9.88
C HIS A 26 -2.10 5.95 10.12
N HIS A 27 -2.56 7.01 9.46
CA HIS A 27 -2.12 8.36 9.80
C HIS A 27 -2.58 8.71 11.22
N GLU A 28 -1.80 9.54 11.93
CA GLU A 28 -2.15 10.00 13.27
C GLU A 28 -3.48 10.79 13.23
N GLY A 29 -4.57 10.16 13.69
CA GLY A 29 -5.90 10.75 13.79
C GLY A 29 -6.90 10.37 12.69
N GLU A 30 -6.53 9.53 11.72
CA GLU A 30 -7.46 9.02 10.71
C GLU A 30 -8.41 7.95 11.31
N ASN A 31 -9.71 8.16 11.13
CA ASN A 31 -10.78 7.29 11.65
C ASN A 31 -11.62 6.63 10.55
N ASP A 32 -11.33 6.91 9.27
CA ASP A 32 -12.17 6.48 8.17
C ASP A 32 -12.06 4.98 7.89
N SER A 33 -10.83 4.43 7.88
CA SER A 33 -10.63 2.98 7.81
C SER A 33 -11.25 2.29 9.03
N LYS A 34 -11.16 2.87 10.24
CA LYS A 34 -11.78 2.30 11.44
C LYS A 34 -13.31 2.29 11.35
N ASN A 35 -13.91 3.37 10.87
CA ASN A 35 -15.35 3.44 10.66
C ASN A 35 -15.79 2.42 9.61
N PHE A 36 -15.03 2.26 8.52
CA PHE A 36 -15.30 1.27 7.49
C PHE A 36 -15.16 -0.17 8.00
N THR A 37 -14.05 -0.51 8.64
CA THR A 37 -13.77 -1.87 9.15
C THR A 37 -14.65 -2.24 10.34
N ALA A 38 -15.14 -1.28 11.12
CA ALA A 38 -16.19 -1.52 12.11
C ALA A 38 -17.51 -1.95 11.44
N THR A 39 -17.86 -1.35 10.30
CA THR A 39 -19.05 -1.71 9.51
C THR A 39 -18.86 -3.02 8.73
N TYR A 40 -17.64 -3.28 8.23
CA TYR A 40 -17.29 -4.50 7.50
C TYR A 40 -16.02 -5.18 8.04
N PRO A 41 -16.11 -5.91 9.17
CA PRO A 41 -14.93 -6.52 9.81
C PRO A 41 -14.17 -7.50 8.90
N ALA A 42 -14.88 -8.19 8.00
CA ALA A 42 -14.30 -9.14 7.04
C ALA A 42 -13.43 -8.46 5.96
N LYS A 43 -13.43 -7.13 5.87
CA LYS A 43 -12.63 -6.36 4.90
C LYS A 43 -11.34 -5.80 5.50
N SER A 44 -11.07 -6.02 6.79
CA SER A 44 -9.81 -5.63 7.41
C SER A 44 -8.63 -6.35 6.75
N GLY A 45 -7.55 -5.61 6.49
CA GLY A 45 -6.37 -6.11 5.79
C GLY A 45 -6.55 -6.34 4.27
N THR A 46 -7.73 -6.02 3.71
CA THR A 46 -7.91 -5.98 2.25
C THR A 46 -7.50 -4.62 1.70
N LYS A 47 -7.48 -4.47 0.37
CA LYS A 47 -7.21 -3.16 -0.26
C LYS A 47 -8.20 -2.06 0.14
N LEU A 48 -9.39 -2.41 0.64
CA LEU A 48 -10.39 -1.44 1.12
C LEU A 48 -10.07 -0.90 2.51
N ASP A 49 -9.17 -1.55 3.25
CA ASP A 49 -8.64 -1.07 4.53
C ASP A 49 -7.45 -0.12 4.30
N HIS A 50 -7.68 0.92 3.49
CA HIS A 50 -6.65 1.85 3.03
C HIS A 50 -7.25 3.23 2.71
N CYS A 51 -6.44 4.29 2.82
CA CYS A 51 -6.85 5.66 2.49
C CYS A 51 -7.42 5.80 1.07
N ALA A 52 -6.97 4.96 0.13
CA ALA A 52 -7.47 4.94 -1.25
C ALA A 52 -8.97 4.60 -1.36
N LEU A 53 -9.59 4.04 -0.32
CA LEU A 53 -11.04 3.81 -0.30
C LEU A 53 -11.81 5.14 -0.45
N CYS A 54 -11.41 6.18 0.29
CA CYS A 54 -12.07 7.48 0.27
C CYS A 54 -11.29 8.55 -0.51
N HIS A 55 -10.01 8.31 -0.79
CA HIS A 55 -9.11 9.29 -1.39
C HIS A 55 -8.58 8.84 -2.75
N SER A 56 -8.48 9.78 -3.68
CA SER A 56 -7.91 9.57 -5.01
C SER A 56 -6.46 10.04 -5.08
N GLY A 57 -5.73 9.48 -6.04
CA GLY A 57 -4.50 10.10 -6.54
C GLY A 57 -4.83 11.32 -7.40
N GLY A 58 -3.79 12.00 -7.87
CA GLY A 58 -3.95 13.15 -8.76
C GLY A 58 -2.70 13.42 -9.55
N SER A 59 -2.77 14.43 -10.42
CA SER A 59 -1.62 14.85 -11.22
C SER A 59 -1.47 16.36 -11.18
N TYR A 60 -0.23 16.83 -11.29
CA TYR A 60 0.07 18.24 -11.45
C TYR A 60 1.13 18.43 -12.53
N GLU A 61 1.07 19.58 -13.20
CA GLU A 61 2.05 20.00 -14.18
C GLU A 61 3.12 20.88 -13.50
N SER A 62 4.39 20.57 -13.76
CA SER A 62 5.50 21.44 -13.36
C SER A 62 6.56 21.46 -14.44
N LYS A 63 6.92 22.66 -14.93
CA LYS A 63 7.95 22.87 -15.96
C LYS A 63 7.74 22.00 -17.22
N GLY A 64 6.48 21.83 -17.64
CA GLY A 64 6.12 21.05 -18.82
C GLY A 64 6.20 19.52 -18.64
N LYS A 65 6.26 19.04 -17.39
CA LYS A 65 6.21 17.63 -17.05
C LYS A 65 5.01 17.34 -16.14
N THR A 66 4.17 16.41 -16.58
CA THR A 66 3.13 15.79 -15.77
C THR A 66 3.76 14.91 -14.71
N THR A 67 3.38 15.11 -13.45
CA THR A 67 3.70 14.20 -12.36
C THR A 67 2.41 13.64 -11.79
N THR A 68 2.27 12.31 -11.83
CA THR A 68 1.14 11.58 -11.25
C THR A 68 1.53 11.06 -9.87
N LEU A 69 0.63 11.24 -8.90
CA LEU A 69 0.80 10.89 -7.51
C LEU A 69 -0.28 9.90 -7.08
N GLY A 70 0.09 8.94 -6.23
CA GLY A 70 -0.87 8.08 -5.53
C GLY A 70 -1.68 8.86 -4.48
N SER A 71 -2.66 8.21 -3.86
CA SER A 71 -3.59 8.87 -2.92
C SER A 71 -2.87 9.55 -1.75
N CYS A 72 -1.85 8.90 -1.16
CA CYS A 72 -1.13 9.46 -0.02
C CYS A 72 -0.28 10.68 -0.43
N GLN A 73 0.48 10.58 -1.53
CA GLN A 73 1.27 11.70 -2.02
C GLN A 73 0.39 12.87 -2.47
N TRP A 74 -0.74 12.58 -3.12
CA TRP A 74 -1.71 13.60 -3.52
C TRP A 74 -2.35 14.27 -2.31
N CYS A 75 -2.71 13.51 -1.27
CA CYS A 75 -3.19 14.05 -0.01
C CYS A 75 -2.16 15.01 0.60
N HIS A 76 -0.90 14.60 0.75
CA HIS A 76 0.12 15.51 1.28
C HIS A 76 0.41 16.71 0.39
N TYR A 77 0.23 16.58 -0.93
CA TYR A 77 0.38 17.68 -1.88
C TYR A 77 -0.74 18.73 -1.75
N LYS A 78 -2.00 18.28 -1.57
CA LYS A 78 -3.19 19.16 -1.54
C LYS A 78 -3.63 19.58 -0.14
N TYR A 79 -3.64 18.63 0.79
CA TYR A 79 -4.06 18.82 2.18
C TYR A 79 -2.91 19.30 3.08
N GLY A 80 -1.65 19.06 2.68
CA GLY A 80 -0.48 19.39 3.47
C GLY A 80 -0.20 18.38 4.58
N TYR A 81 1.04 18.35 5.07
CA TYR A 81 1.41 17.52 6.22
C TYR A 81 0.84 18.05 7.54
N ASP A 82 0.51 19.33 7.60
CA ASP A 82 -0.09 20.02 8.74
C ASP A 82 -1.63 20.06 8.71
N GLY A 83 -2.25 19.47 7.67
CA GLY A 83 -3.68 19.43 7.48
C GLY A 83 -4.34 20.80 7.19
N SER A 84 -3.56 21.78 6.73
CA SER A 84 -4.03 23.14 6.45
C SER A 84 -4.84 23.28 5.15
N GLY A 85 -4.73 22.32 4.23
CA GLY A 85 -5.40 22.36 2.93
C GLY A 85 -6.87 21.90 2.97
N ASN A 86 -7.47 21.77 1.79
CA ASN A 86 -8.84 21.28 1.64
C ASN A 86 -8.86 19.76 1.39
N ILE A 87 -9.32 18.98 2.37
CA ILE A 87 -9.36 17.52 2.25
C ILE A 87 -10.29 17.05 1.12
N LEU A 88 -11.32 17.82 0.75
CA LEU A 88 -12.25 17.45 -0.32
C LEU A 88 -11.57 17.39 -1.70
N GLU A 89 -10.44 18.08 -1.89
CA GLU A 89 -9.63 18.01 -3.13
C GLU A 89 -8.85 16.69 -3.26
N THR A 90 -8.82 15.90 -2.19
CA THR A 90 -8.14 14.61 -2.13
C THR A 90 -9.11 13.44 -2.21
N MET A 91 -10.41 13.67 -2.00
CA MET A 91 -11.41 12.62 -1.93
C MET A 91 -11.87 12.18 -3.32
N ASN A 92 -12.08 10.87 -3.50
CA ASN A 92 -12.84 10.33 -4.62
C ASN A 92 -14.35 10.56 -4.38
N GLN A 93 -15.21 10.12 -5.30
CA GLN A 93 -16.65 10.39 -5.16
C GLN A 93 -17.28 9.60 -4.00
N TYR A 94 -16.91 8.33 -3.79
CA TYR A 94 -17.31 7.56 -2.61
C TYR A 94 -16.96 8.27 -1.29
N GLY A 95 -15.74 8.80 -1.20
CA GLY A 95 -15.28 9.55 -0.04
C GLY A 95 -16.08 10.82 0.22
N LYS A 96 -16.52 11.52 -0.84
CA LYS A 96 -17.41 12.68 -0.74
C LYS A 96 -18.81 12.27 -0.29
N ASP A 97 -19.37 11.19 -0.83
CA ASP A 97 -20.69 10.71 -0.43
C ASP A 97 -20.69 10.25 1.04
N TYR A 98 -19.63 9.55 1.47
CA TYR A 98 -19.40 9.19 2.87
C TYR A 98 -19.22 10.42 3.77
N HIS A 99 -18.47 11.43 3.32
CA HIS A 99 -18.29 12.69 4.02
C HIS A 99 -19.64 13.42 4.21
N ASP A 100 -20.42 13.57 3.14
CA ASP A 100 -21.68 14.30 3.13
C ASP A 100 -22.78 13.59 3.94
N ASN A 101 -22.65 12.28 4.14
CA ASN A 101 -23.50 11.49 5.05
C ASN A 101 -22.99 11.46 6.51
N GLY A 102 -22.03 12.32 6.86
CA GLY A 102 -21.60 12.56 8.24
C GLY A 102 -20.36 11.79 8.67
N ARG A 103 -19.63 11.16 7.74
CA ARG A 103 -18.26 10.62 7.93
C ARG A 103 -18.13 9.72 9.17
N ASN A 104 -19.02 8.75 9.32
CA ASN A 104 -19.06 7.82 10.45
C ASN A 104 -19.52 6.42 10.01
N ALA A 105 -19.46 5.43 10.91
CA ALA A 105 -19.84 4.05 10.58
C ALA A 105 -21.26 3.91 9.98
N SER A 106 -22.23 4.71 10.43
CA SER A 106 -23.58 4.74 9.85
C SER A 106 -23.61 5.33 8.44
N ALA A 107 -22.75 6.31 8.14
CA ALA A 107 -22.62 6.88 6.80
C ALA A 107 -22.17 5.82 5.77
N VAL A 108 -21.28 4.90 6.16
CA VAL A 108 -20.85 3.78 5.32
C VAL A 108 -22.05 2.91 4.90
N LYS A 109 -23.00 2.68 5.81
CA LYS A 109 -24.25 1.96 5.49
C LYS A 109 -25.22 2.80 4.67
N ALA A 110 -25.32 4.10 4.96
CA ALA A 110 -26.26 5.00 4.29
C ALA A 110 -26.01 5.11 2.77
N ILE A 111 -24.75 4.94 2.34
CA ILE A 111 -24.37 5.05 0.93
C ILE A 111 -24.29 3.72 0.19
N GLU A 112 -24.62 2.57 0.81
CA GLU A 112 -24.50 1.24 0.20
C GLU A 112 -25.15 1.12 -1.19
N ALA A 113 -26.30 1.75 -1.38
CA ALA A 113 -27.09 1.68 -2.61
C ALA A 113 -26.72 2.75 -3.66
N ILE A 114 -25.77 3.65 -3.35
CA ILE A 114 -25.27 4.65 -4.29
C ILE A 114 -24.22 3.97 -5.18
N ASP A 115 -24.23 4.32 -6.46
CA ASP A 115 -23.13 4.08 -7.40
C ASP A 115 -22.31 5.37 -7.43
N SER A 116 -21.23 5.44 -6.64
CA SER A 116 -20.57 6.73 -6.40
C SER A 116 -19.72 7.15 -7.61
N ASP A 117 -19.09 6.23 -8.32
CA ASP A 117 -18.23 6.55 -9.46
C ASP A 117 -18.92 6.43 -10.83
N GLY A 118 -20.16 5.94 -10.86
CA GLY A 118 -21.03 5.93 -12.04
C GLY A 118 -20.72 4.79 -13.00
N ASP A 119 -20.11 3.70 -12.53
CA ASP A 119 -19.72 2.55 -13.34
C ASP A 119 -20.85 1.51 -13.54
N GLY A 120 -21.99 1.72 -12.89
CA GLY A 120 -23.16 0.85 -12.93
C GLY A 120 -23.27 -0.15 -11.78
N TYR A 121 -22.32 -0.16 -10.84
CA TYR A 121 -22.33 -0.98 -9.64
C TYR A 121 -22.56 -0.10 -8.40
N THR A 122 -23.37 -0.60 -7.48
CA THR A 122 -23.54 0.07 -6.19
C THR A 122 -22.34 -0.18 -5.29
N ASN A 123 -22.10 0.75 -4.37
CA ASN A 123 -21.01 0.68 -3.40
C ASN A 123 -20.95 -0.65 -2.66
N ILE A 124 -22.10 -1.22 -2.28
CA ILE A 124 -22.13 -2.52 -1.60
C ILE A 124 -21.68 -3.67 -2.51
N GLN A 125 -22.05 -3.66 -3.79
CA GLN A 125 -21.63 -4.70 -4.74
C GLN A 125 -20.10 -4.69 -4.91
N GLU A 126 -19.52 -3.50 -4.96
CA GLU A 126 -18.08 -3.33 -5.05
C GLU A 126 -17.36 -3.71 -3.75
N ILE A 127 -17.84 -3.26 -2.60
CA ILE A 127 -17.27 -3.62 -1.30
C ILE A 127 -17.29 -5.14 -1.12
N GLU A 128 -18.39 -5.81 -1.48
CA GLU A 128 -18.50 -7.27 -1.47
C GLU A 128 -17.45 -7.92 -2.38
N ALA A 129 -17.24 -7.38 -3.58
CA ALA A 129 -16.24 -7.81 -4.55
C ALA A 129 -14.79 -7.38 -4.23
N VAL A 130 -14.56 -6.64 -3.13
CA VAL A 130 -13.24 -6.08 -2.75
C VAL A 130 -12.73 -5.10 -3.81
N ARG A 131 -13.62 -4.21 -4.23
CA ARG A 131 -13.45 -3.18 -5.26
C ARG A 131 -13.66 -1.78 -4.68
N PHE A 132 -12.97 -0.79 -5.24
CA PHE A 132 -12.96 0.59 -4.75
C PHE A 132 -14.16 1.36 -5.29
N PRO A 133 -15.17 1.71 -4.48
CA PRO A 133 -16.42 2.29 -4.99
C PRO A 133 -16.36 3.73 -5.48
N GLY A 134 -15.16 4.30 -5.51
CA GLY A 134 -14.88 5.65 -5.98
C GLY A 134 -13.92 5.65 -7.17
N ASP A 135 -13.73 4.49 -7.82
CA ASP A 135 -12.84 4.27 -8.95
C ASP A 135 -13.50 3.33 -9.96
N ALA A 136 -14.17 3.90 -10.97
CA ALA A 136 -14.81 3.18 -12.07
C ALA A 136 -13.85 2.26 -12.87
N GLY A 137 -12.54 2.38 -12.65
CA GLY A 137 -11.53 1.48 -13.20
C GLY A 137 -11.36 0.16 -12.42
N ASP A 138 -11.91 0.04 -11.22
CA ASP A 138 -11.79 -1.10 -10.31
C ASP A 138 -13.15 -1.72 -9.98
N ASP A 139 -13.96 -2.00 -11.00
CA ASP A 139 -15.30 -2.57 -10.86
C ASP A 139 -15.33 -4.11 -10.60
N PRO A 140 -16.51 -4.71 -10.30
CA PRO A 140 -16.67 -6.15 -10.09
C PRO A 140 -16.44 -7.03 -11.34
N SER A 141 -16.43 -6.46 -12.54
CA SER A 141 -16.07 -7.17 -13.77
C SER A 141 -14.55 -7.37 -13.91
N LYS A 142 -13.74 -6.59 -13.17
CA LYS A 142 -12.29 -6.73 -13.19
C LYS A 142 -11.87 -8.07 -12.62
N VAL A 143 -10.87 -8.67 -13.25
CA VAL A 143 -10.22 -9.89 -12.76
C VAL A 143 -8.96 -9.50 -12.02
N VAL A 144 -8.76 -10.07 -10.83
CA VAL A 144 -7.52 -9.86 -10.05
C VAL A 144 -6.35 -10.38 -10.87
N ALA A 145 -5.32 -9.54 -11.03
CA ALA A 145 -4.10 -9.96 -11.69
C ALA A 145 -3.50 -11.18 -10.98
N PRO A 146 -3.06 -12.23 -11.71
CA PRO A 146 -2.37 -13.35 -11.10
C PRO A 146 -1.21 -12.86 -10.23
N SER A 147 -1.11 -13.38 -9.02
CA SER A 147 -0.05 -13.03 -8.08
C SER A 147 0.49 -14.28 -7.40
N ARG A 148 1.74 -14.20 -6.93
CA ARG A 148 2.39 -15.27 -6.20
C ARG A 148 3.02 -14.72 -4.93
N ILE A 149 2.66 -15.31 -3.80
CA ILE A 149 3.19 -14.97 -2.48
C ILE A 149 4.31 -15.96 -2.15
N TYR A 150 5.47 -15.43 -1.80
CA TYR A 150 6.62 -16.22 -1.38
C TYR A 150 6.89 -16.02 0.11
N THR A 151 6.99 -17.13 0.83
CA THR A 151 7.64 -17.15 2.14
C THR A 151 9.14 -16.99 1.99
N LYS A 152 9.82 -16.55 3.06
CA LYS A 152 11.29 -16.48 3.09
C LYS A 152 11.95 -17.82 2.73
N ALA A 153 11.41 -18.93 3.24
CA ALA A 153 11.94 -20.27 2.95
C ALA A 153 11.79 -20.65 1.47
N GLN A 154 10.65 -20.30 0.85
CA GLN A 154 10.45 -20.53 -0.59
C GLN A 154 11.42 -19.70 -1.43
N LEU A 155 11.64 -18.42 -1.10
CA LEU A 155 12.66 -17.60 -1.77
C LEU A 155 14.05 -18.24 -1.66
N GLN A 156 14.44 -18.66 -0.46
CA GLN A 156 15.74 -19.31 -0.24
C GLN A 156 15.90 -20.62 -1.02
N ALA A 157 14.81 -21.35 -1.26
CA ALA A 157 14.81 -22.59 -2.02
C ALA A 157 14.98 -22.39 -3.53
N LEU A 158 14.72 -21.20 -4.07
CA LEU A 158 14.95 -20.89 -5.50
C LEU A 158 16.43 -20.81 -5.88
N GLY A 159 17.32 -20.92 -4.90
CA GLY A 159 18.76 -20.84 -5.08
C GLY A 159 19.31 -19.50 -4.62
N LYS A 160 20.64 -19.40 -4.68
CA LYS A 160 21.38 -18.21 -4.26
C LYS A 160 22.43 -17.85 -5.29
N HIS A 161 22.59 -16.56 -5.50
CA HIS A 161 23.68 -15.97 -6.25
C HIS A 161 24.36 -14.93 -5.36
N THR A 162 25.69 -14.87 -5.44
CA THR A 162 26.52 -13.97 -4.67
C THR A 162 27.31 -13.09 -5.62
N GLN A 163 27.23 -11.77 -5.43
CA GLN A 163 27.90 -10.78 -6.27
C GLN A 163 28.49 -9.65 -5.42
N PHE A 164 29.73 -9.29 -5.71
CA PHE A 164 30.36 -8.09 -5.18
C PHE A 164 29.97 -6.87 -6.02
N LEU A 165 29.35 -5.87 -5.39
CA LEU A 165 28.78 -4.70 -6.07
C LEU A 165 29.22 -3.42 -5.39
N LEU A 166 29.40 -2.37 -6.21
CA LEU A 166 29.43 -0.99 -5.76
C LEU A 166 27.99 -0.48 -5.70
N MET A 167 27.56 -0.03 -4.52
CA MET A 167 26.32 0.73 -4.37
C MET A 167 26.67 2.22 -4.32
N ASN A 168 26.39 2.92 -5.41
CA ASN A 168 26.50 4.37 -5.47
C ASN A 168 25.21 4.98 -4.92
N THR A 169 25.31 5.74 -3.82
CA THR A 169 24.16 6.49 -3.30
C THR A 169 24.31 7.95 -3.68
N SER A 170 23.31 8.50 -4.36
CA SER A 170 23.30 9.91 -4.73
C SER A 170 23.42 10.77 -3.47
N ARG A 171 24.56 11.45 -3.32
CA ARG A 171 24.84 12.42 -2.24
C ARG A 171 25.01 11.83 -0.83
N SER A 172 25.16 10.52 -0.68
CA SER A 172 25.37 9.87 0.63
C SER A 172 26.61 8.97 0.72
N GLY A 173 27.33 8.80 -0.40
CA GLY A 173 28.61 8.10 -0.46
C GLY A 173 28.53 6.74 -1.15
N ASP A 174 29.69 6.22 -1.53
CA ASP A 174 29.83 4.97 -2.24
C ASP A 174 30.30 3.87 -1.30
N PHE A 175 29.68 2.70 -1.37
CA PHE A 175 30.12 1.55 -0.60
C PHE A 175 30.14 0.29 -1.43
N TYR A 176 31.13 -0.55 -1.16
CA TYR A 176 31.24 -1.87 -1.75
C TYR A 176 30.70 -2.90 -0.77
N ALA A 177 29.87 -3.81 -1.26
CA ALA A 177 29.36 -4.91 -0.47
C ALA A 177 29.19 -6.16 -1.33
N GLU A 178 29.27 -7.32 -0.67
CA GLU A 178 28.86 -8.58 -1.27
C GLU A 178 27.39 -8.83 -0.94
N TYR A 179 26.58 -9.02 -1.99
CA TYR A 179 25.15 -9.29 -1.90
C TYR A 179 24.89 -10.74 -2.23
N THR A 180 24.09 -11.42 -1.40
CA THR A 180 23.61 -12.77 -1.67
C THR A 180 22.09 -12.78 -1.71
N GLY A 181 21.51 -13.29 -2.78
CA GLY A 181 20.06 -13.33 -2.97
C GLY A 181 19.63 -14.24 -4.11
N VAL A 182 18.32 -14.24 -4.39
CA VAL A 182 17.75 -14.95 -5.55
C VAL A 182 17.93 -14.06 -6.79
N PRO A 183 18.45 -14.58 -7.91
CA PRO A 183 18.47 -13.84 -9.16
C PRO A 183 17.04 -13.44 -9.58
N MET A 184 16.85 -12.18 -9.98
CA MET A 184 15.52 -11.70 -10.40
C MET A 184 14.96 -12.50 -11.57
N GLU A 185 15.79 -12.92 -12.53
CA GLU A 185 15.37 -13.79 -13.64
C GLU A 185 14.73 -15.09 -13.16
N VAL A 186 15.34 -15.77 -12.17
CA VAL A 186 14.84 -17.03 -11.60
C VAL A 186 13.52 -16.80 -10.88
N LEU A 187 13.44 -15.73 -10.07
CA LEU A 187 12.22 -15.38 -9.36
C LEU A 187 11.06 -15.08 -10.33
N LEU A 188 11.31 -14.29 -11.38
CA LEU A 188 10.30 -13.93 -12.37
C LEU A 188 9.85 -15.13 -13.21
N ALA A 189 10.79 -16.01 -13.59
CA ALA A 189 10.47 -17.24 -14.30
C ALA A 189 9.58 -18.16 -13.44
N ASP A 190 9.93 -18.39 -12.17
CA ASP A 190 9.09 -19.17 -11.24
C ASP A 190 7.74 -18.48 -10.97
N ALA A 191 7.70 -17.15 -10.90
CA ALA A 191 6.45 -16.39 -10.77
C ALA A 191 5.57 -16.45 -12.03
N GLY A 192 6.08 -16.94 -13.16
CA GLY A 192 5.34 -17.07 -14.41
C GLY A 192 5.27 -15.77 -15.21
N ILE A 193 6.36 -15.00 -15.26
CA ILE A 193 6.44 -13.79 -16.06
C ILE A 193 6.04 -14.04 -17.53
N LEU A 194 5.23 -13.15 -18.08
CA LEU A 194 4.79 -13.21 -19.47
C LEU A 194 5.91 -12.76 -20.41
N SER A 195 6.01 -13.37 -21.59
CA SER A 195 6.95 -12.94 -22.64
C SER A 195 6.68 -11.53 -23.18
N SER A 196 5.48 -10.98 -22.92
CA SER A 196 5.09 -9.62 -23.30
C SER A 196 5.36 -8.58 -22.21
N ALA A 197 5.94 -8.97 -21.07
CA ALA A 197 6.25 -8.03 -19.99
C ALA A 197 7.35 -7.04 -20.41
N THR A 198 7.15 -5.75 -20.15
CA THR A 198 8.07 -4.67 -20.56
C THR A 198 8.91 -4.10 -19.42
N GLY A 199 8.63 -4.50 -18.17
CA GLY A 199 9.27 -3.94 -16.99
C GLY A 199 8.76 -4.52 -15.68
N ILE A 200 9.41 -4.10 -14.61
CA ILE A 200 9.14 -4.47 -13.23
C ILE A 200 8.96 -3.17 -12.43
N LEU A 201 7.84 -3.03 -11.73
CA LEU A 201 7.66 -1.99 -10.74
C LEU A 201 7.82 -2.61 -9.35
N VAL A 202 8.83 -2.17 -8.60
CA VAL A 202 9.14 -2.67 -7.26
C VAL A 202 8.59 -1.69 -6.23
N TYR A 203 7.79 -2.19 -5.31
CA TYR A 203 7.29 -1.44 -4.15
C TYR A 203 7.96 -1.96 -2.88
N ALA A 204 8.48 -1.03 -2.08
CA ALA A 204 8.99 -1.33 -0.75
C ALA A 204 7.87 -1.20 0.30
N PRO A 205 7.97 -1.92 1.44
CA PRO A 205 6.97 -1.85 2.50
C PRO A 205 6.80 -0.47 3.17
N ASP A 206 7.73 0.45 2.93
CA ASP A 206 7.70 1.85 3.39
C ASP A 206 7.03 2.80 2.39
N GLY A 207 6.51 2.28 1.28
CA GLY A 207 5.80 3.04 0.26
C GLY A 207 6.69 3.63 -0.83
N TRP A 208 8.01 3.41 -0.81
CA TRP A 208 8.87 3.75 -1.95
C TRP A 208 8.61 2.82 -3.13
N ALA A 209 8.68 3.33 -4.36
CA ALA A 209 8.53 2.53 -5.56
C ALA A 209 9.52 2.94 -6.66
N GLN A 210 10.01 1.95 -7.42
CA GLN A 210 10.91 2.17 -8.55
C GLN A 210 10.60 1.25 -9.72
N TYR A 211 10.55 1.83 -10.93
CA TYR A 211 10.39 1.09 -12.18
C TYR A 211 11.74 0.69 -12.76
N HIS A 212 11.83 -0.55 -13.22
CA HIS A 212 12.97 -1.15 -13.91
C HIS A 212 12.50 -1.72 -15.25
N PRO A 213 12.94 -1.19 -16.40
CA PRO A 213 12.61 -1.81 -17.68
C PRO A 213 13.21 -3.22 -17.77
N LEU A 214 12.49 -4.15 -18.39
CA LEU A 214 13.08 -5.39 -18.87
C LEU A 214 13.66 -5.04 -20.24
N ASP A 215 14.98 -5.15 -20.37
CA ASP A 215 15.64 -4.84 -21.64
C ASP A 215 14.99 -5.66 -22.78
N SER A 216 14.83 -4.99 -23.93
CA SER A 216 14.49 -5.63 -25.22
C SER A 216 15.77 -5.93 -25.97
#